data_AF-A0A2S2Q724-F1
#
_entry.id   AF-A0A2S2Q724-F1
#
_cell.length_a   1.000
_cell.length_b   1.000
_cell.length_c   1.000
_cell.angle_alpha   90.00
_cell.angle_beta   90.00
_cell.angle_gamma   90.00
#
_symmetry.space_group_name_H-M   'P 1'
#
loop_
_entity.id
_entity.type
_entity.pdbx_description
1 polymer ?
#
loop_
_entity_poly.entity_id
_entity_poly.type
_entity_poly.pdbx_seq_one_letter_code
_entity_poly.pdbx_strand_id
1 'polypeptide(L)'
;MLMMNDLGPMAAGVLPFDTMCGGLYEHQQQPPKPRFVFKMPRVVPDQKGKFESDELFRRLSRESDIRYTGYRDRPHEERQSRFQIGCREGHVDIAFTSTGTNLQLMFTPNLPIASYHQPANGTCDFEKERGMVHILSHFIMNGVCVRWKGRIDLDKLDGTGCLEFDEERAMIENRMLQEQVERYNDRIRDYQGKPRAYRNQERGVNDSNLDVKRRLNY
;
A
#
# COMPACT_ATOMS: atom_id res chain seq x y z
N MET A 1 -65.97 10.15 28.48
CA MET A 1 -66.09 11.50 29.06
C MET A 1 -64.72 11.84 29.64
N LEU A 2 -63.88 12.72 29.08
CA LEU A 2 -64.07 14.17 28.90
C LEU A 2 -64.53 14.79 30.24
N MET A 3 -63.82 15.69 30.93
CA MET A 3 -62.69 16.56 30.60
C MET A 3 -62.02 17.12 31.88
N MET A 4 -60.82 17.71 31.73
CA MET A 4 -60.38 19.04 32.25
C MET A 4 -60.46 19.31 33.76
N ASN A 5 -59.62 20.09 34.45
CA ASN A 5 -58.62 21.15 34.19
C ASN A 5 -58.06 21.46 35.62
N ASP A 6 -57.01 22.21 35.92
CA ASP A 6 -56.18 23.18 35.21
C ASP A 6 -54.98 23.55 36.13
N LEU A 7 -53.91 24.01 35.48
CA LEU A 7 -53.04 25.16 35.82
C LEU A 7 -52.58 25.41 37.28
N GLY A 8 -51.26 25.48 37.45
CA GLY A 8 -50.58 25.88 38.69
C GLY A 8 -50.60 27.39 38.98
N PRO A 9 -49.80 27.83 39.98
CA PRO A 9 -48.84 28.89 39.69
C PRO A 9 -47.46 28.76 40.41
N MET A 10 -46.42 29.12 39.66
CA MET A 10 -45.28 29.99 39.96
C MET A 10 -44.77 30.25 41.39
N ALA A 11 -43.42 30.31 41.47
CA ALA A 11 -42.57 31.11 42.36
C ALA A 11 -42.42 30.61 43.81
N ALA A 12 -41.32 30.85 44.53
CA ALA A 12 -39.92 31.16 44.25
C ALA A 12 -39.26 31.01 45.64
N GLY A 13 -38.24 30.17 45.77
CA GLY A 13 -37.52 29.92 47.02
C GLY A 13 -36.02 29.97 46.74
N VAL A 14 -35.45 31.14 46.98
CA VAL A 14 -34.07 31.55 46.73
C VAL A 14 -33.10 30.75 47.61
N LEU A 15 -32.05 30.17 47.01
CA LEU A 15 -30.78 29.95 47.70
C LEU A 15 -29.69 30.79 47.02
N PRO A 16 -28.99 31.67 47.77
CA PRO A 16 -27.98 32.56 47.20
C PRO A 16 -26.59 31.89 47.09
N PHE A 17 -26.01 32.05 45.91
CA PHE A 17 -24.69 32.64 45.59
C PHE A 17 -23.45 32.27 46.44
N ASP A 18 -22.41 31.84 45.70
CA ASP A 18 -20.98 31.80 46.01
C ASP A 18 -20.39 30.74 46.95
N THR A 19 -20.04 29.60 46.35
CA THR A 19 -18.69 29.03 46.50
C THR A 19 -18.25 28.50 45.14
N MET A 20 -17.86 29.43 44.27
CA MET A 20 -16.97 29.13 43.15
C MET A 20 -15.56 28.80 43.67
N CYS A 21 -14.74 28.22 42.80
CA CYS A 21 -13.29 28.00 42.92
C CYS A 21 -12.85 26.68 43.60
N GLY A 22 -12.63 25.63 42.81
CA GLY A 22 -11.85 24.48 43.31
C GLY A 22 -11.76 23.20 42.48
N GLY A 23 -12.41 23.09 41.31
CA GLY A 23 -12.44 21.81 40.57
C GLY A 23 -12.18 21.89 39.06
N LEU A 24 -11.76 23.04 38.54
CA LEU A 24 -11.52 23.23 37.10
C LEU A 24 -10.03 23.24 36.77
N TYR A 25 -9.28 22.15 36.98
CA TYR A 25 -8.04 21.94 36.23
C TYR A 25 -7.77 20.45 36.01
N GLU A 26 -7.41 20.14 34.77
CA GLU A 26 -6.60 18.98 34.39
C GLU A 26 -7.28 17.62 34.20
N HIS A 27 -8.49 17.54 33.66
CA HIS A 27 -8.80 16.41 32.76
C HIS A 27 -8.05 16.67 31.44
N GLN A 28 -6.73 16.45 31.47
CA GLN A 28 -5.86 16.50 30.30
C GLN A 28 -6.49 15.61 29.23
N GLN A 29 -7.10 16.26 28.25
CA GLN A 29 -7.40 15.69 26.95
C GLN A 29 -6.05 15.23 26.39
N GLN A 30 -5.70 13.97 26.67
CA GLN A 30 -4.59 13.34 25.96
C GLN A 30 -4.94 13.47 24.49
N PRO A 31 -4.13 14.18 23.67
CA PRO A 31 -4.37 14.22 22.25
C PRO A 31 -4.46 12.76 21.78
N PRO A 32 -5.47 12.41 20.96
CA PRO A 32 -5.66 11.02 20.53
C PRO A 32 -4.34 10.49 20.00
N LYS A 33 -3.88 9.36 20.57
CA LYS A 33 -2.63 8.72 20.15
C LYS A 33 -2.63 8.67 18.63
N PRO A 34 -1.65 9.28 17.95
CA PRO A 34 -1.61 9.25 16.50
C PRO A 34 -1.67 7.79 16.05
N ARG A 35 -2.66 7.46 15.24
CA ARG A 35 -2.67 6.17 14.56
C ARG A 35 -1.58 6.26 13.51
N PHE A 36 -0.36 5.86 13.86
CA PHE A 36 0.69 5.70 12.88
C PHE A 36 0.32 4.51 12.01
N VAL A 37 -0.36 4.78 10.90
CA VAL A 37 -0.66 3.77 9.90
C VAL A 37 0.64 3.48 9.16
N PHE A 38 1.39 2.48 9.64
CA PHE A 38 2.37 1.80 8.81
C PHE A 38 1.57 1.07 7.74
N LYS A 39 1.61 1.54 6.49
CA LYS A 39 1.02 0.78 5.39
C LYS A 39 1.82 -0.50 5.27
N MET A 40 1.14 -1.65 5.29
CA MET A 40 1.80 -2.94 5.19
C MET A 40 2.67 -2.98 3.92
N PRO A 41 3.93 -3.45 4.00
CA PRO A 41 4.84 -3.48 2.86
C PRO A 41 4.26 -4.25 1.69
N ARG A 42 4.37 -3.69 0.48
CA ARG A 42 3.90 -4.37 -0.75
C ARG A 42 4.85 -5.50 -1.18
N VAL A 43 6.11 -5.45 -0.75
CA VAL A 43 7.17 -6.39 -1.11
C VAL A 43 7.73 -7.09 0.12
N VAL A 44 8.20 -8.32 -0.05
CA VAL A 44 8.92 -9.07 1.00
C VAL A 44 10.35 -8.56 1.16
N PRO A 45 10.99 -8.70 2.33
CA PRO A 45 12.37 -8.25 2.54
C PRO A 45 13.41 -8.94 1.64
N ASP A 46 13.33 -10.26 1.50
CA ASP A 46 14.21 -11.05 0.62
C ASP A 46 13.43 -11.55 -0.59
N GLN A 47 13.28 -10.66 -1.58
CA GLN A 47 12.54 -10.97 -2.80
C GLN A 47 13.26 -12.02 -3.66
N LYS A 48 14.59 -11.93 -3.76
CA LYS A 48 15.40 -12.82 -4.60
C LYS A 48 15.40 -14.23 -4.04
N GLY A 49 15.65 -14.40 -2.74
CA GLY A 49 15.58 -15.70 -2.09
C GLY A 49 14.19 -16.33 -2.20
N LYS A 50 13.11 -15.53 -2.06
CA LYS A 50 11.74 -16.02 -2.28
C LYS A 50 11.50 -16.45 -3.73
N PHE A 51 11.98 -15.70 -4.72
CA PHE A 51 11.84 -16.06 -6.13
C PHE A 51 12.54 -17.38 -6.47
N GLU A 52 13.74 -17.61 -5.92
CA GLU A 52 14.54 -18.81 -6.21
C GLU A 52 14.05 -20.05 -5.44
N SER A 53 13.51 -19.87 -4.23
CA SER A 53 13.10 -20.99 -3.35
C SER A 53 11.65 -21.45 -3.55
N ASP A 54 10.73 -20.55 -3.92
CA ASP A 54 9.31 -20.87 -4.04
C ASP A 54 9.05 -21.75 -5.29
N GLU A 55 8.31 -22.84 -5.08
CA GLU A 55 7.96 -23.75 -6.18
C GLU A 55 7.14 -23.09 -7.28
N LEU A 56 6.26 -22.15 -6.93
CA LEU A 56 5.42 -21.45 -7.90
C LEU A 56 6.30 -20.66 -8.88
N PHE A 57 7.21 -19.84 -8.34
CA PHE A 57 8.15 -19.07 -9.18
C PHE A 57 9.04 -19.99 -9.99
N ARG A 58 9.61 -21.04 -9.39
CA ARG A 58 10.46 -22.00 -10.11
C ARG A 58 9.74 -22.68 -11.29
N ARG A 59 8.43 -22.94 -11.16
CA ARG A 59 7.62 -23.48 -12.27
C ARG A 59 7.36 -22.43 -13.34
N LEU A 60 6.98 -21.21 -12.94
CA LEU A 60 6.64 -20.12 -13.86
C LEU A 60 7.86 -19.48 -14.54
N SER A 61 9.07 -19.64 -13.99
CA SER A 61 10.31 -19.15 -14.58
C SER A 61 10.81 -19.98 -15.75
N ARG A 62 10.35 -21.22 -15.88
CA ARG A 62 10.65 -22.05 -17.05
C ARG A 62 9.75 -21.61 -18.19
N GLU A 63 10.33 -21.50 -19.38
CA GLU A 63 9.55 -21.29 -20.59
C GLU A 63 8.47 -22.36 -20.69
N SER A 64 7.22 -21.92 -20.71
CA SER A 64 6.04 -22.78 -20.65
C SER A 64 5.00 -22.30 -21.65
N ASP A 65 4.19 -23.23 -22.12
CA ASP A 65 3.08 -22.92 -23.01
C ASP A 65 2.02 -22.10 -22.29
N ILE A 66 1.60 -21.01 -22.93
CA ILE A 66 0.58 -20.10 -22.45
C ILE A 66 -0.57 -19.99 -23.44
N ARG A 67 -1.75 -19.61 -22.95
CA ARG A 67 -2.92 -19.32 -23.78
C ARG A 67 -3.64 -18.07 -23.34
N TYR A 68 -4.19 -17.35 -24.30
CA TYR A 68 -5.12 -16.25 -24.02
C TYR A 68 -6.44 -16.80 -23.45
N THR A 69 -6.86 -16.27 -22.30
CA THR A 69 -8.04 -16.74 -21.56
C THR A 69 -9.25 -15.83 -21.66
N GLY A 70 -9.15 -14.69 -22.35
CA GLY A 70 -10.29 -13.79 -22.55
C GLY A 70 -11.34 -14.34 -23.52
N TYR A 71 -12.60 -13.95 -23.28
CA TYR A 71 -13.76 -14.19 -24.16
C TYR A 71 -13.92 -15.64 -24.64
N ARG A 72 -13.73 -16.64 -23.76
CA ARG A 72 -13.77 -18.07 -24.13
C ARG A 72 -15.13 -18.55 -24.65
N ASP A 73 -16.20 -17.80 -24.35
CA ASP A 73 -17.57 -18.00 -24.82
C ASP A 73 -17.81 -17.53 -26.27
N ARG A 74 -16.85 -16.80 -26.87
CA ARG A 74 -17.00 -16.15 -28.18
C ARG A 74 -16.35 -16.95 -29.32
N PRO A 75 -16.80 -16.76 -30.57
CA PRO A 75 -16.15 -17.33 -31.75
C PRO A 75 -14.67 -16.96 -31.84
N HIS A 76 -13.86 -17.83 -32.43
CA HIS A 76 -12.41 -17.67 -32.47
C HIS A 76 -11.96 -16.35 -33.12
N GLU A 77 -12.57 -15.96 -34.23
CA GLU A 77 -12.28 -14.69 -34.94
C GLU A 77 -12.56 -13.46 -34.06
N GLU A 78 -13.66 -13.46 -33.31
CA GLU A 78 -13.96 -12.38 -32.36
C GLU A 78 -12.89 -12.33 -31.25
N ARG A 79 -12.44 -13.48 -30.76
CA ARG A 79 -11.38 -13.56 -29.74
C ARG A 79 -10.05 -13.02 -30.26
N GLN A 80 -9.70 -13.28 -31.52
CA GLN A 80 -8.50 -12.74 -32.15
C GLN A 80 -8.54 -11.22 -32.21
N SER A 81 -9.66 -10.66 -32.68
CA SER A 81 -9.86 -9.21 -32.73
C SER A 81 -9.76 -8.57 -31.34
N ARG A 82 -10.42 -9.16 -30.34
CA ARG A 82 -10.38 -8.69 -28.94
C ARG A 82 -8.98 -8.78 -28.33
N PHE A 83 -8.24 -9.85 -28.60
CA PHE A 83 -6.87 -10.01 -28.15
C PHE A 83 -5.97 -8.91 -28.71
N GLN A 84 -6.05 -8.63 -30.02
CA GLN A 84 -5.28 -7.55 -30.65
C GLN A 84 -5.64 -6.17 -30.10
N ILE A 85 -6.93 -5.91 -29.82
CA ILE A 85 -7.38 -4.68 -29.16
C ILE A 85 -6.79 -4.59 -27.75
N GLY A 86 -6.90 -5.64 -26.93
CA GLY A 86 -6.33 -5.67 -25.58
C GLY A 86 -4.81 -5.44 -25.56
N CYS A 87 -4.09 -6.01 -26.53
CA CYS A 87 -2.67 -5.74 -26.72
C CYS A 87 -2.38 -4.26 -27.04
N ARG A 88 -3.23 -3.59 -27.83
CA ARG A 88 -3.12 -2.15 -28.14
C ARG A 88 -3.58 -1.25 -26.99
N GLU A 89 -4.46 -1.73 -26.13
CA GLU A 89 -4.94 -1.03 -24.94
C GLU A 89 -4.05 -1.25 -23.72
N GLY A 90 -3.16 -2.25 -23.75
CA GLY A 90 -2.17 -2.50 -22.71
C GLY A 90 -2.59 -3.47 -21.62
N HIS A 91 -3.60 -4.30 -21.88
CA HIS A 91 -4.06 -5.30 -20.93
C HIS A 91 -4.44 -6.61 -21.61
N VAL A 92 -3.98 -7.72 -21.05
CA VAL A 92 -4.21 -9.05 -21.62
C VAL A 92 -4.29 -10.09 -20.49
N ASP A 93 -5.29 -10.95 -20.55
CA ASP A 93 -5.41 -12.10 -19.65
C ASP A 93 -4.85 -13.38 -20.30
N ILE A 94 -3.85 -13.98 -19.65
CA ILE A 94 -3.21 -15.22 -20.10
C ILE A 94 -3.19 -16.26 -18.99
N ALA A 95 -3.04 -17.52 -19.38
CA ALA A 95 -2.80 -18.60 -18.44
C ALA A 95 -1.62 -19.48 -18.86
N PHE A 96 -0.79 -19.83 -17.88
CA PHE A 96 0.18 -20.91 -18.00
C PHE A 96 -0.57 -22.24 -18.06
N THR A 97 -0.42 -22.98 -19.15
CA THR A 97 -1.16 -24.24 -19.36
C THR A 97 -0.67 -25.36 -18.45
N SER A 98 0.63 -25.37 -18.15
CA SER A 98 1.28 -26.37 -17.30
C SER A 98 0.88 -26.27 -15.83
N THR A 99 0.75 -25.04 -15.31
CA THR A 99 0.42 -24.79 -13.90
C THR A 99 -1.04 -24.40 -13.68
N GLY A 100 -1.78 -24.04 -14.74
CA GLY A 100 -3.12 -23.48 -14.64
C GLY A 100 -3.17 -22.07 -14.05
N THR A 101 -2.02 -21.38 -13.93
CA THR A 101 -1.93 -20.05 -13.33
C THR A 101 -2.42 -18.99 -14.30
N ASN A 102 -3.46 -18.24 -13.92
CA ASN A 102 -3.98 -17.11 -14.69
C ASN A 102 -3.29 -15.82 -14.26
N LEU A 103 -2.90 -14.99 -15.22
CA LEU A 103 -2.28 -13.70 -15.02
C LEU A 103 -2.99 -12.64 -15.86
N GLN A 104 -3.31 -11.52 -15.22
CA GLN A 104 -3.72 -10.30 -15.91
C GLN A 104 -2.48 -9.44 -16.11
N LEU A 105 -2.02 -9.36 -17.35
CA LEU A 105 -0.88 -8.55 -17.74
C LEU A 105 -1.32 -7.12 -17.97
N MET A 106 -0.54 -6.19 -17.45
CA MET A 106 -0.72 -4.75 -17.64
C MET A 106 0.59 -4.18 -18.17
N PHE A 107 0.54 -3.45 -19.27
CA PHE A 107 1.69 -2.85 -19.92
C PHE A 107 1.27 -1.58 -20.64
N THR A 108 2.24 -0.78 -21.08
CA THR A 108 1.94 0.48 -21.77
C THR A 108 2.40 0.33 -23.22
N PRO A 109 1.50 0.00 -24.15
CA PRO A 109 1.86 -0.24 -25.54
C PRO A 109 2.35 1.06 -26.19
N ASN A 110 3.45 0.99 -26.94
CA ASN A 110 3.94 2.04 -27.83
C ASN A 110 4.43 3.37 -27.19
N LEU A 111 5.04 3.36 -26.00
CA LEU A 111 5.89 4.49 -25.59
C LEU A 111 7.37 4.21 -25.91
N PRO A 112 7.98 4.95 -26.87
CA PRO A 112 9.42 4.89 -27.11
C PRO A 112 10.22 5.60 -26.00
N ILE A 113 9.54 6.25 -25.06
CA ILE A 113 10.15 7.06 -24.01
C ILE A 113 9.49 6.70 -22.68
N ALA A 114 10.26 6.11 -21.78
CA ALA A 114 9.94 6.13 -20.36
C ALA A 114 9.79 7.61 -19.97
N SER A 115 8.55 8.06 -19.76
CA SER A 115 8.34 9.39 -19.22
C SER A 115 9.08 9.42 -17.87
N TYR A 116 9.93 10.42 -17.66
CA TYR A 116 10.82 10.53 -16.49
C TYR A 116 10.12 10.37 -15.12
N HIS A 117 8.79 10.43 -15.10
CA HIS A 117 7.95 10.28 -13.92
C HIS A 117 7.28 8.91 -13.75
N GLN A 118 7.30 8.01 -14.74
CA GLN A 118 6.72 6.67 -14.60
C GLN A 118 7.58 5.60 -15.31
N PRO A 119 8.10 4.60 -14.57
CA PRO A 119 8.72 3.45 -15.21
C PRO A 119 7.65 2.72 -16.02
N ALA A 120 7.88 2.56 -17.32
CA ALA A 120 6.95 1.85 -18.21
C ALA A 120 6.63 0.46 -17.60
N ASN A 121 5.35 0.12 -17.49
CA ASN A 121 4.91 -1.13 -16.87
C ASN A 121 5.15 -2.36 -17.77
N GLY A 122 5.72 -2.16 -18.95
CA GLY A 122 5.91 -3.20 -19.95
C GLY A 122 5.90 -2.65 -21.36
N THR A 123 6.10 -3.54 -22.33
CA THR A 123 6.10 -3.25 -23.76
C THR A 123 5.28 -4.29 -24.51
N CYS A 124 4.80 -3.91 -25.70
CA CYS A 124 4.06 -4.80 -26.59
C CYS A 124 4.48 -4.49 -28.02
N ASP A 125 5.06 -5.48 -28.70
CA ASP A 125 5.68 -5.33 -30.01
C ASP A 125 5.08 -6.33 -31.00
N PHE A 126 4.51 -5.81 -32.08
CA PHE A 126 3.92 -6.57 -33.19
C PHE A 126 4.88 -6.71 -34.38
N GLU A 127 5.96 -5.92 -34.44
CA GLU A 127 6.86 -5.84 -35.58
C GLU A 127 8.04 -6.82 -35.44
N LYS A 128 8.35 -7.24 -34.22
CA LYS A 128 9.47 -8.15 -33.94
C LYS A 128 9.38 -9.50 -34.65
N GLU A 129 8.19 -10.06 -34.81
CA GLU A 129 7.96 -11.36 -35.44
C GLU A 129 6.58 -11.38 -36.13
N ARG A 130 6.54 -11.70 -37.43
CA ARG A 130 5.27 -11.68 -38.19
C ARG A 130 4.29 -12.72 -37.66
N GLY A 131 3.06 -12.30 -37.42
CA GLY A 131 2.00 -13.18 -36.90
C GLY A 131 2.08 -13.44 -35.39
N MET A 132 3.07 -12.87 -34.70
CA MET A 132 3.27 -13.01 -33.26
C MET A 132 3.30 -11.64 -32.59
N VAL A 133 2.88 -11.57 -31.34
CA VAL A 133 3.07 -10.39 -30.49
C VAL A 133 3.99 -10.72 -29.34
N HIS A 134 5.03 -9.91 -29.14
CA HIS A 134 5.97 -10.03 -28.02
C HIS A 134 5.53 -9.06 -26.93
N ILE A 135 5.22 -9.60 -25.75
CA ILE A 135 4.72 -8.82 -24.63
C ILE A 135 5.71 -8.94 -23.46
N LEU A 136 5.92 -7.81 -22.80
CA LEU A 136 6.69 -7.67 -21.57
C LEU A 136 5.79 -6.96 -20.55
N SER A 137 5.66 -7.47 -19.34
CA SER A 137 4.85 -6.84 -18.29
C SER A 137 5.52 -6.97 -16.94
N HIS A 138 5.55 -5.91 -16.16
CA HIS A 138 6.20 -5.84 -14.85
C HIS A 138 5.14 -5.67 -13.75
N PHE A 139 5.19 -6.51 -12.72
CA PHE A 139 4.24 -6.45 -11.62
C PHE A 139 4.80 -7.09 -10.34
N ILE A 140 4.07 -6.94 -9.24
CA ILE A 140 4.42 -7.55 -7.95
C ILE A 140 3.52 -8.77 -7.75
N MET A 141 4.12 -9.96 -7.70
CA MET A 141 3.42 -11.21 -7.42
C MET A 141 3.84 -11.72 -6.04
N ASN A 142 2.88 -11.95 -5.13
CA ASN A 142 3.17 -12.47 -3.79
C ASN A 142 4.29 -11.73 -3.04
N GLY A 143 4.40 -10.41 -3.27
CA GLY A 143 5.44 -9.56 -2.68
C GLY A 143 6.82 -9.62 -3.34
N VAL A 144 6.94 -10.23 -4.52
CA VAL A 144 8.17 -10.28 -5.33
C VAL A 144 7.95 -9.48 -6.61
N CYS A 145 8.84 -8.53 -6.91
CA CYS A 145 8.86 -7.85 -8.20
C CYS A 145 9.30 -8.83 -9.29
N VAL A 146 8.43 -9.05 -10.27
CA VAL A 146 8.66 -9.96 -11.39
C VAL A 146 8.36 -9.27 -12.70
N ARG A 147 9.00 -9.77 -13.75
CA ARG A 147 8.76 -9.40 -15.14
C ARG A 147 8.32 -10.62 -15.91
N TRP A 148 7.11 -10.58 -16.44
CA TRP A 148 6.63 -11.56 -17.39
C TRP A 148 7.10 -11.20 -18.79
N LYS A 149 7.55 -12.21 -19.53
CA LYS A 149 7.98 -12.10 -20.92
C LYS A 149 7.39 -13.26 -21.70
N GLY A 150 6.84 -12.99 -22.86
CA GLY A 150 6.34 -14.05 -23.72
C GLY A 150 6.00 -13.57 -25.12
N ARG A 151 5.68 -14.54 -25.97
CA ARG A 151 5.21 -14.34 -27.33
C ARG A 151 3.93 -15.13 -27.55
N ILE A 152 2.98 -14.55 -28.27
CA ILE A 152 1.67 -15.14 -28.52
C ILE A 152 1.36 -15.02 -30.01
N ASP A 153 0.89 -16.11 -30.60
CA ASP A 153 0.38 -16.19 -31.97
C ASP A 153 -0.95 -15.44 -32.08
N LEU A 154 -1.03 -14.50 -33.02
CA LEU A 154 -2.19 -13.64 -33.22
C LEU A 154 -3.42 -14.42 -33.71
N ASP A 155 -3.20 -15.52 -34.41
CA ASP A 155 -4.27 -16.35 -34.96
C ASP A 155 -4.66 -17.41 -33.94
N LYS A 156 -3.71 -18.20 -33.43
CA LYS A 156 -4.01 -19.33 -32.54
C LYS A 156 -4.33 -18.92 -31.10
N LEU A 157 -3.88 -17.75 -30.66
CA LEU A 157 -4.02 -17.25 -29.29
C LEU A 157 -3.34 -18.14 -28.24
N ASP A 158 -2.29 -18.84 -28.66
CA ASP A 158 -1.37 -19.62 -27.85
C ASP A 158 0.08 -19.14 -28.06
N GLY A 159 1.00 -19.58 -27.22
CA GLY A 159 2.40 -19.19 -27.33
C GLY A 159 3.24 -19.66 -26.16
N THR A 160 4.38 -19.01 -25.93
CA THR A 160 5.29 -19.35 -24.84
C THR A 160 5.62 -18.12 -23.99
N GLY A 161 5.80 -18.34 -22.69
CA GLY A 161 6.17 -17.28 -21.76
C GLY A 161 6.79 -17.80 -20.47
N CYS A 162 7.41 -16.88 -19.73
CA CYS A 162 8.04 -17.16 -18.44
C CYS A 162 8.07 -15.91 -17.54
N LEU A 163 8.34 -16.13 -16.26
CA LEU A 163 8.63 -15.08 -15.27
C LEU A 163 10.13 -14.96 -14.99
N GLU A 164 10.61 -13.73 -15.03
CA GLU A 164 11.96 -13.35 -14.62
C GLU A 164 11.89 -12.46 -13.36
N PHE A 165 12.93 -12.51 -12.53
CA PHE A 165 13.06 -11.61 -11.40
C PHE A 165 13.40 -10.20 -11.89
N ASP A 166 12.67 -9.19 -11.40
CA ASP A 166 12.91 -7.79 -11.74
C ASP A 166 13.76 -7.13 -10.66
N GLU A 167 15.08 -7.23 -10.82
CA GLU A 167 16.05 -6.71 -9.84
C GLU A 167 15.98 -5.19 -9.71
N GLU A 168 15.81 -4.47 -10.84
CA GLU A 168 15.74 -3.01 -10.84
C GLU A 168 14.51 -2.51 -10.06
N ARG A 169 13.31 -3.05 -10.36
CA ARG A 169 12.10 -2.69 -9.60
C ARG A 169 12.15 -3.18 -8.16
N ALA A 170 12.75 -4.34 -7.90
CA ALA A 170 12.93 -4.82 -6.54
C ALA A 170 13.79 -3.85 -5.71
N MET A 171 14.88 -3.31 -6.28
CA MET A 171 15.71 -2.29 -5.62
C MET A 171 14.93 -0.99 -5.36
N ILE A 172 14.18 -0.51 -6.35
CA ILE A 172 13.38 0.73 -6.23
C ILE A 172 12.32 0.58 -5.14
N GLU A 173 11.53 -0.50 -5.16
CA GLU A 173 10.49 -0.76 -4.15
C GLU A 173 11.11 -0.99 -2.76
N ASN A 174 12.27 -1.66 -2.67
CA ASN A 174 12.98 -1.83 -1.40
C ASN A 174 13.47 -0.49 -0.83
N ARG A 175 14.00 0.40 -1.68
CA ARG A 175 14.38 1.76 -1.27
C ARG A 175 13.17 2.55 -0.77
N MET A 176 12.05 2.52 -1.51
CA MET A 176 10.81 3.17 -1.08
C MET A 176 10.29 2.61 0.25
N LEU A 177 10.40 1.31 0.46
CA LEU A 177 10.03 0.67 1.72
C LEU A 177 10.93 1.14 2.88
N GLN A 178 12.24 1.18 2.67
CA GLN A 178 13.20 1.66 3.67
C GLN A 178 12.91 3.11 4.06
N GLU A 179 12.66 4.00 3.09
CA GLU A 179 12.28 5.39 3.34
C GLU A 179 10.98 5.50 4.16
N GLN A 180 9.99 4.64 3.89
CA GLN A 180 8.74 4.60 4.67
C GLN A 180 8.96 4.11 6.10
N VAL A 181 9.81 3.10 6.28
CA VAL A 181 10.19 2.57 7.60
C VAL A 181 10.94 3.61 8.41
N GLU A 182 11.89 4.32 7.80
CA GLU A 182 12.66 5.38 8.46
C GLU A 182 11.74 6.52 8.93
N ARG A 183 10.88 7.04 8.05
CA ARG A 183 9.86 8.06 8.41
C ARG A 183 8.88 7.58 9.48
N TYR A 184 8.61 6.29 9.55
CA TYR A 184 7.79 5.72 10.62
C TYR A 184 8.57 5.65 11.95
N ASN A 185 9.82 5.21 11.91
CA ASN A 185 10.69 5.09 13.08
C ASN A 185 11.02 6.45 13.69
N ASP A 186 11.27 7.48 12.89
CA ASP A 186 11.50 8.85 13.37
C ASP A 186 10.26 9.38 14.10
N ARG A 187 9.07 9.17 13.52
CA ARG A 187 7.81 9.50 14.20
C ARG A 187 7.64 8.75 15.51
N ILE A 188 8.02 7.47 15.60
CA ILE A 188 7.99 6.76 16.89
C ILE A 188 9.00 7.36 17.88
N ARG A 189 10.22 7.67 17.43
CA ARG A 189 11.29 8.23 18.28
C ARG A 189 10.88 9.57 18.88
N ASP A 190 10.28 10.45 18.09
CA ASP A 190 9.77 11.75 18.54
C ASP A 190 8.70 11.61 19.64
N TYR A 191 7.86 10.58 19.53
CA TYR A 191 6.81 10.33 20.52
C TYR A 191 7.34 9.66 21.78
N GLN A 192 8.38 8.81 21.69
CA GLN A 192 9.05 8.23 22.85
C GLN A 192 9.97 9.23 23.57
N GLY A 193 10.50 10.24 22.87
CA GLY A 193 11.34 11.28 23.45
C GLY A 193 10.58 12.29 24.32
N LYS A 194 9.33 12.63 23.96
CA LYS A 194 8.48 13.57 24.71
C LYS A 194 8.25 13.20 26.19
N PRO A 195 7.87 11.95 26.57
CA PRO A 195 7.67 11.61 27.98
C PRO A 195 8.97 11.62 28.81
N ARG A 196 10.16 11.53 28.19
CA ARG A 196 11.45 11.68 28.90
C ARG A 196 11.83 13.15 29.13
N ALA A 197 11.47 14.04 28.22
CA ALA A 197 11.72 15.48 28.37
C ALA A 197 10.88 16.09 29.49
N TYR A 198 9.57 15.76 29.57
CA TYR A 198 8.70 16.25 30.65
C TYR A 198 9.14 15.76 32.04
N ARG A 199 9.54 14.48 32.18
CA ARG A 199 10.02 13.93 33.46
C ARG A 199 11.36 14.50 33.92
N ASN A 200 12.26 14.85 32.99
CA ASN A 200 13.54 15.50 33.34
C ASN A 200 13.37 16.99 33.66
N GLN A 201 12.40 17.66 33.04
CA GLN A 201 12.08 19.06 33.37
C GLN A 201 11.45 19.17 34.77
N GLU A 202 10.55 18.27 35.15
CA GLU A 202 9.99 18.20 36.52
C GLU A 202 11.07 17.89 37.58
N ARG A 203 12.07 17.05 37.25
CA ARG A 203 13.20 16.79 38.15
C ARG A 203 14.12 18.01 38.31
N GLY A 204 14.39 18.75 37.25
CA GLY A 204 15.22 19.98 37.32
C GLY A 204 14.54 21.15 38.05
N VAL A 205 13.20 21.26 37.96
CA VAL A 205 12.42 22.29 38.68
C VAL A 205 12.29 21.97 40.17
N ASN A 206 12.17 20.69 40.54
CA ASN A 206 12.10 20.28 41.95
C ASN A 206 13.45 20.44 42.68
N ASP A 207 14.57 20.22 42.00
CA ASP A 207 15.91 20.38 42.60
C ASP A 207 16.25 21.85 42.85
N SER A 208 15.91 22.73 41.89
CA SER A 208 16.10 24.19 42.03
C SER A 208 15.21 24.82 43.11
N ASN A 209 14.00 24.29 43.35
CA ASN A 209 13.14 24.73 44.46
C ASN A 209 13.66 24.29 45.85
N LEU A 210 14.33 23.13 45.93
CA LEU A 210 14.95 22.62 47.16
C LEU A 210 16.19 23.43 47.55
N ASP A 211 16.97 23.90 46.57
CA ASP A 211 18.14 24.76 46.82
C ASP A 211 17.76 26.18 47.25
N VAL A 212 16.69 26.76 46.70
CA VAL A 212 16.18 28.08 47.11
C VAL A 212 15.65 28.04 48.55
N LYS A 213 14.96 26.97 48.95
CA LYS A 213 14.46 26.79 50.33
C LYS A 213 15.57 26.54 51.37
N ARG A 214 16.73 26.02 50.96
CA ARG A 214 17.90 25.92 51.86
C ARG A 214 18.61 27.25 52.08
N ARG A 215 18.60 28.16 51.10
CA ARG A 215 19.22 29.49 51.22
C ARG A 215 18.40 30.50 52.02
N LEU A 216 17.12 30.24 52.26
CA LEU A 216 16.22 31.12 53.02
C LEU A 216 16.03 30.69 54.48
N ASN A 217 16.69 29.61 54.92
CA ASN A 217 16.64 29.10 56.31
C ASN A 217 17.95 29.32 57.07
N TYR A 218 18.59 30.46 56.86
CA TYR A 218 19.64 31.01 57.74
C TYR A 218 19.33 32.47 58.04
#